data_AF-A0AAW4VRD1-F1
#
_entry.id   AF-A0AAW4VRD1-F1
#
_cell.length_a   1.000
_cell.length_b   1.000
_cell.length_c   1.000
_cell.angle_alpha   90.00
_cell.angle_beta   90.00
_cell.angle_gamma   90.00
#
_symmetry.space_group_name_H-M   'P 1'
#
loop_
_entity.id
_entity.type
_entity.pdbx_description
1 polymer ?
#
loop_
_entity_poly.entity_id
_entity_poly.type
_entity_poly.pdbx_seq_one_letter_code
_entity_poly.pdbx_strand_id
1 'polypeptide(L)' 'VFQDPKMGTAPRMTVAENLLVAKFRGEKRGLIPRHLASYKEEFQTVLAKIGNGLENHIDTAVEFLSGGQRQAL' A
#
# COMPACT_ATOMS: atom_id res chain seq x y z
N VAL A 1 -7.27 17.96 15.73
CA VAL A 1 -8.06 16.98 14.94
C VAL A 1 -7.10 15.86 14.54
N PHE A 2 -6.96 14.84 15.38
CA PHE A 2 -6.15 13.66 15.10
C PHE A 2 -6.97 12.79 14.14
N GLN A 3 -6.59 12.76 12.86
CA GLN A 3 -7.08 11.70 11.98
C GLN A 3 -6.32 10.45 12.40
N ASP A 4 -7.00 9.44 12.94
CA ASP A 4 -6.41 8.12 13.15
C ASP A 4 -6.03 7.56 11.77
N PRO A 5 -4.73 7.48 11.40
CA PRO A 5 -4.31 6.96 10.09
C PRO A 5 -4.61 5.46 9.93
N LYS A 6 -5.14 4.83 10.99
CA LYS A 6 -5.65 3.46 11.00
C LYS A 6 -7.01 3.32 10.32
N MET A 7 -7.78 4.42 10.18
CA MET A 7 -9.05 4.40 9.45
C MET A 7 -8.79 4.50 7.94
N GLY A 8 -8.60 3.35 7.27
CA GLY A 8 -8.56 3.27 5.80
C GLY A 8 -7.45 2.39 5.22
N THR A 9 -6.49 1.98 6.04
CA THR A 9 -5.39 1.07 5.68
C THR A 9 -5.46 -0.18 6.54
N ALA A 10 -5.00 -1.32 6.01
CA ALA A 10 -4.85 -2.55 6.77
C ALA A 10 -3.42 -2.60 7.35
N PRO A 11 -3.22 -2.31 8.66
CA PRO A 11 -1.90 -2.10 9.24
C PRO A 11 -1.02 -3.35 9.25
N ARG A 12 -1.63 -4.54 9.31
CA ARG A 12 -0.91 -5.83 9.21
C ARG A 12 -0.54 -6.23 7.79
N MET A 13 -1.14 -5.59 6.79
CA MET A 13 -0.86 -5.85 5.38
C MET A 13 0.34 -5.02 4.95
N THR A 14 1.07 -5.52 3.95
CA THR A 14 2.19 -4.78 3.37
C THR A 14 1.69 -3.57 2.59
N VAL A 15 2.61 -2.65 2.30
CA VAL A 15 2.35 -1.52 1.40
C VAL A 15 1.85 -2.02 0.05
N ALA A 16 2.50 -3.03 -0.53
CA ALA A 16 2.08 -3.63 -1.81
C ALA A 16 0.63 -4.13 -1.77
N GLU A 17 0.26 -4.79 -0.68
CA GLU A 17 -1.08 -5.36 -0.54
C GLU A 17 -2.15 -4.28 -0.35
N ASN A 18 -1.84 -3.22 0.40
CA ASN A 18 -2.74 -2.07 0.54
C ASN A 18 -2.96 -1.37 -0.81
N LEU A 19 -1.88 -1.16 -1.57
CA LEU A 19 -1.95 -0.56 -2.91
C LEU A 19 -2.77 -1.43 -3.87
N LEU A 20 -2.62 -2.75 -3.80
CA LEU A 20 -3.42 -3.66 -4.60
C LEU A 20 -4.91 -3.61 -4.21
N VAL A 21 -5.20 -3.56 -2.91
CA VAL A 21 -6.58 -3.42 -2.43
C VAL A 21 -7.19 -2.10 -2.87
N ALA A 22 -6.41 -1.01 -2.85
CA ALA A 22 -6.80 0.31 -3.33
C ALA A 22 -7.02 0.33 -4.85
N LYS A 23 -6.13 -0.30 -5.63
CA LYS A 23 -6.22 -0.38 -7.10
C LYS A 23 -7.51 -1.01 -7.58
N PHE A 24 -7.97 -2.07 -6.92
CA PHE A 24 -9.24 -2.75 -7.25
C PHE A 24 -10.39 -2.36 -6.30
N ARG A 25 -10.29 -1.21 -5.62
CA ARG A 25 -11.35 -0.74 -4.72
C ARG A 25 -12.59 -0.40 -5.54
N GLY A 26 -13.71 -1.07 -5.27
CA GLY A 26 -14.98 -0.86 -5.97
C GLY A 26 -15.24 -1.83 -7.12
N GLU A 27 -14.27 -2.68 -7.49
CA GLU A 27 -14.45 -3.70 -8.52
C GLU A 27 -14.99 -5.03 -7.93
N LYS A 28 -15.76 -5.76 -8.74
CA LYS A 28 -16.21 -7.12 -8.38
C LYS A 28 -15.02 -8.07 -8.40
N ARG A 29 -14.65 -8.62 -7.23
CA ARG A 29 -13.55 -9.57 -7.10
C ARG A 29 -14.04 -11.01 -7.20
N GLY A 30 -13.40 -11.80 -8.05
CA GLY A 30 -13.52 -13.26 -8.04
C GLY A 30 -12.54 -13.90 -7.04
N LEU A 31 -12.68 -15.21 -6.82
CA LEU A 31 -11.72 -16.00 -6.05
C LEU A 31 -10.51 -16.35 -6.93
N ILE A 32 -9.67 -15.36 -7.20
CA ILE A 32 -8.43 -15.53 -7.95
C ILE A 32 -7.21 -15.27 -7.05
N PRO A 33 -6.06 -15.92 -7.33
CA PRO A 33 -4.80 -15.56 -6.71
C PRO A 33 -4.47 -14.08 -6.92
N ARG A 34 -3.82 -13.49 -5.93
CA ARG A 34 -3.59 -12.05 -5.85
C ARG A 34 -2.59 -11.50 -6.90
N HIS A 35 -1.76 -12.36 -7.50
CA HIS A 35 -0.70 -12.00 -8.46
C HIS A 35 0.14 -10.77 -8.06
N LEU A 36 0.43 -10.62 -6.77
CA LEU A 36 1.07 -9.42 -6.20
C LEU A 36 2.43 -9.11 -6.87
N ALA A 37 3.19 -10.13 -7.25
CA ALA A 37 4.48 -9.98 -7.91
C ALA A 37 4.40 -9.19 -9.23
N SER A 38 3.32 -9.39 -10.00
CA SER A 38 3.11 -8.70 -11.29
C SER A 38 2.87 -7.20 -11.11
N TYR A 39 2.35 -6.78 -9.97
CA TYR A 39 2.06 -5.36 -9.67
C TYR A 39 3.18 -4.67 -8.87
N LYS A 40 4.16 -5.44 -8.38
CA LYS A 40 5.20 -4.93 -7.48
C LYS A 40 6.08 -3.87 -8.16
N GLU A 41 6.45 -4.09 -9.42
CA GLU A 41 7.27 -3.15 -10.20
C GLU A 41 6.51 -1.85 -10.51
N GLU A 42 5.21 -1.95 -10.83
CA GLU A 42 4.33 -0.81 -11.02
C GLU A 42 4.23 0.02 -9.74
N PHE A 43 3.98 -0.63 -8.60
CA PHE A 43 3.90 0.04 -7.31
C PHE A 43 5.22 0.67 -6.90
N GLN A 44 6.36 0.02 -7.12
CA GLN A 44 7.68 0.64 -6.88
C GLN A 44 7.86 1.92 -7.68
N THR A 45 7.46 1.91 -8.95
CA THR A 45 7.56 3.10 -9.82
C THR A 45 6.66 4.23 -9.34
N VAL A 46 5.45 3.92 -8.87
CA VAL A 46 4.52 4.92 -8.30
C VAL A 46 5.09 5.49 -6.99
N LEU A 47 5.59 4.63 -6.11
CA LEU A 47 6.17 5.06 -4.83
C LEU A 47 7.45 5.87 -5.00
N ALA A 48 8.28 5.54 -5.97
CA ALA A 48 9.49 6.29 -6.30
C ALA A 48 9.18 7.75 -6.70
N LYS A 49 8.02 8.02 -7.31
CA LYS A 49 7.58 9.40 -7.63
C LYS A 49 7.23 10.23 -6.39
N ILE A 50 6.91 9.58 -5.27
CA ILE A 50 6.56 10.25 -4.01
C ILE A 50 7.84 10.73 -3.30
N GLY A 51 9.01 10.13 -3.59
CA GLY A 51 10.32 10.63 -3.16
C GLY A 51 10.62 10.48 -1.67
N ASN A 52 9.88 9.63 -0.96
CA ASN A 52 9.97 9.46 0.51
C ASN A 52 10.60 8.12 0.94
N GLY A 53 11.28 7.41 0.03
CA GLY A 53 11.92 6.12 0.30
C GLY A 53 10.94 4.96 0.49
N LEU A 54 9.66 5.15 0.20
CA LEU A 54 8.60 4.15 0.40
C LEU A 54 8.75 2.95 -0.54
N GLU A 55 9.37 3.16 -1.70
CA GLU A 55 9.70 2.15 -2.69
C GLU A 55 10.58 1.01 -2.13
N ASN A 56 11.42 1.34 -1.13
CA ASN A 56 12.29 0.36 -0.45
C ASN A 56 11.53 -0.44 0.63
N HIS A 57 10.33 0.02 1.03
CA HIS A 57 9.53 -0.56 2.09
C HIS A 57 8.25 -1.23 1.57
N ILE A 58 8.23 -1.62 0.28
CA ILE A 58 7.03 -2.17 -0.36
C ILE A 58 6.54 -3.49 0.27
N ASP A 59 7.45 -4.30 0.81
CA ASP A 59 7.15 -5.56 1.52
C ASP A 59 7.00 -5.37 3.03
N THR A 60 7.19 -4.15 3.53
CA THR A 60 7.05 -3.85 4.96
C THR A 60 5.58 -3.66 5.30
N ALA A 61 5.15 -4.14 6.47
CA ALA A 61 3.80 -3.88 6.96
C ALA A 61 3.60 -2.38 7.21
N VAL A 62 2.42 -1.86 6.85
CA VAL A 62 2.09 -0.43 6.97
C VAL A 62 2.20 0.07 8.42
N GLU A 63 2.05 -0.82 9.40
CA GLU A 63 2.27 -0.53 10.82
C GLU A 63 3.67 0.02 11.16
N PHE A 64 4.72 -0.45 10.46
CA PHE A 64 6.10 -0.04 10.71
C PHE A 64 6.50 1.24 9.97
N LEU A 65 5.60 1.82 9.18
CA LEU A 65 5.84 3.08 8.48
C LEU A 65 5.66 4.28 9.40
N SER A 66 6.48 5.31 9.17
CA SER A 66 6.34 6.59 9.86
C SER A 66 4.96 7.22 9.59
N GLY A 67 4.48 8.08 10.49
CA GLY A 67 3.18 8.74 10.34
C GLY A 67 3.00 9.46 8.99
N GLY A 68 4.05 10.13 8.50
CA GLY A 68 4.04 10.82 7.20
C GLY A 68 4.02 9.86 6.00
N GLN A 69 4.69 8.71 6.11
CA GLN A 69 4.65 7.66 5.08
C GLN A 69 3.28 6.99 4.99
N ARG A 70 2.58 6.84 6.13
CA ARG A 70 1.20 6.31 6.15
C ARG A 70 0.18 7.27 5.54
N GLN A 71 0.38 8.58 5.67
CA GLN A 71 -0.50 9.57 5.04
C GLN A 71 -0.32 9.68 3.53
N ALA A 72 0.81 9.23 3.00
CA ALA A 72 1.07 9.20 1.57
C ALA A 72 0.42 7.98 0.86
N LEU A 73 -0.15 7.04 1.62
CA LEU A 73 -0.72 5.76 1.16
C LEU A 73 -2.24 5.77 1.04
#